data_AF-A0A937NHT2-F1
#
_entry.id   AF-A0A937NHT2-F1
#
_cell.length_a   1.000
_cell.length_b   1.000
_cell.length_c   1.000
_cell.angle_alpha   90.00
_cell.angle_beta   90.00
_cell.angle_gamma   90.00
#
_symmetry.space_group_name_H-M   'P 1'
#
loop_
_entity.id
_entity.type
_entity.pdbx_description
1 polymer ?
#
loop_
_entity_poly.entity_id
_entity_poly.type
_entity_poly.pdbx_seq_one_letter_code
_entity_poly.pdbx_strand_id
1 'polypeptide(L)'
;MDRVEAALERLAQEQARTGERMANLMRIVPDIQDTLRAIRDRQLELTYRERAGAYFGPLLRRVRAISPTEIEDDLEAHLSAEEFRDVLLLDLLVRGWPRYLPDAPQVWLAVEVSGVIDRHDVERAQRRAGHLSQAGYVALPAVAGERATEGAEAMAQKEGVLLVLDGQTSFWEQALERVLAGE
;
A
#
# COMPACT_ATOMS: atom_id res chain seq x y z
N MET A 1 61.28 27.83 4.77
CA MET A 1 60.40 26.64 4.67
C MET A 1 59.00 26.94 5.21
N ASP A 2 58.87 27.91 6.11
CA ASP A 2 57.67 28.22 6.91
C ASP A 2 56.38 28.53 6.13
N ARG A 3 56.44 29.15 4.94
CA ARG A 3 55.23 29.54 4.20
C ARG A 3 54.50 28.36 3.56
N VAL A 4 55.23 27.34 3.13
CA VAL A 4 54.66 26.14 2.49
C VAL A 4 54.07 25.23 3.56
N GLU A 5 54.76 25.02 4.68
CA GLU A 5 54.25 24.25 5.81
C GLU A 5 52.98 24.88 6.39
N ALA A 6 52.97 26.19 6.64
CA ALA A 6 51.77 26.89 7.11
C ALA A 6 50.61 26.90 6.10
N ALA A 7 50.88 26.70 4.80
CA ALA A 7 49.84 26.53 3.79
C ALA A 7 49.30 25.09 3.79
N LEU A 8 50.16 24.09 3.96
CA LEU A 8 49.79 22.67 4.07
C LEU A 8 48.97 22.39 5.34
N GLU A 9 49.34 22.96 6.48
CA GLU A 9 48.57 22.83 7.73
C GLU A 9 47.17 23.45 7.59
N ARG A 10 47.06 24.63 6.98
CA ARG A 10 45.77 25.27 6.70
C ARG A 10 44.92 24.43 5.75
N LEU A 11 45.53 23.88 4.69
CA LEU A 11 44.83 23.00 3.77
C LEU A 11 44.36 21.72 4.47
N ALA A 12 45.17 21.11 5.32
CA ALA A 12 44.80 19.93 6.09
C ALA A 12 43.64 20.20 7.06
N GLN A 13 43.65 21.36 7.73
CA GLN A 13 42.54 21.78 8.59
C GLN A 13 41.24 22.02 7.80
N GLU A 14 41.30 22.69 6.66
CA GLU A 14 40.14 22.89 5.79
C GLU A 14 39.63 21.58 5.17
N GLN A 15 40.55 20.66 4.83
CA GLN A 15 40.20 19.32 4.37
C GLN A 15 39.50 18.52 5.49
N ALA A 16 40.00 18.58 6.72
CA ALA A 16 39.38 17.91 7.87
C ALA A 16 37.97 18.44 8.13
N ARG A 17 37.79 19.77 8.14
CA ARG A 17 36.46 20.42 8.26
C ARG A 17 35.52 20.03 7.13
N THR A 18 36.04 19.92 5.91
CA THR A 18 35.26 19.46 4.75
C THR A 18 34.84 18.00 4.91
N GLY A 19 35.75 17.13 5.38
CA GLY A 19 35.48 15.73 5.68
C GLY A 19 34.38 15.55 6.73
N GLU A 20 34.44 16.32 7.82
CA GLU A 20 33.40 16.31 8.86
C GLU A 20 32.04 16.75 8.33
N ARG A 21 32.00 17.80 7.50
CA ARG A 21 30.76 18.26 6.85
C ARG A 21 30.20 17.19 5.90
N MET A 22 31.05 16.55 5.11
CA MET A 22 30.65 15.46 4.21
C MET A 22 30.10 14.26 4.99
N ALA A 23 30.76 13.86 6.07
CA ALA A 23 30.28 12.76 6.93
C ALA A 23 28.92 13.09 7.54
N ASN A 24 28.70 14.33 7.98
CA ASN A 24 27.40 14.75 8.49
C ASN A 24 26.31 14.75 7.40
N LEU A 25 26.63 15.20 6.19
CA LEU A 25 25.69 15.13 5.05
C LEU A 25 25.35 13.69 4.66
N MET A 26 26.35 12.79 4.63
CA MET A 26 26.13 11.37 4.34
C MET A 26 25.20 10.69 5.33
N ARG A 27 25.11 11.21 6.57
CA ARG A 27 24.16 10.73 7.57
C ARG A 27 22.77 11.35 7.41
N ILE A 28 22.68 12.65 7.12
CA ILE A 28 21.41 13.38 7.07
C ILE A 28 20.60 13.07 5.80
N VAL A 29 21.27 12.87 4.66
CA VAL A 29 20.57 12.64 3.38
C VAL A 29 19.68 11.39 3.41
N PRO A 30 20.12 10.22 3.90
CA PRO A 30 19.25 9.05 4.08
C PRO A 30 18.04 9.33 4.97
N ASP A 31 18.23 9.97 6.13
CA ASP A 31 17.14 10.30 7.06
C ASP A 31 16.05 11.17 6.38
N ILE A 32 16.48 12.14 5.55
CA ILE A 32 15.56 12.98 4.77
C ILE A 32 14.85 12.15 3.70
N GLN A 33 15.56 11.26 2.99
CA GLN A 33 14.97 10.41 1.97
C GLN A 33 13.90 9.48 2.55
N ASP A 34 14.15 8.91 3.72
CA ASP A 34 13.19 8.04 4.42
C ASP A 34 11.98 8.82 4.93
N THR A 35 12.20 10.03 5.45
CA THR A 35 11.10 10.92 5.85
C THR A 35 10.23 11.30 4.66
N LEU A 36 10.83 11.66 3.52
CA LEU A 36 10.10 12.01 2.30
C LEU A 36 9.32 10.82 1.74
N ARG A 37 9.89 9.61 1.80
CA ARG A 37 9.20 8.38 1.42
C ARG A 37 7.94 8.18 2.26
N ALA A 38 8.06 8.25 3.59
CA ALA A 38 6.94 8.07 4.50
C ALA A 38 5.83 9.15 4.32
N ILE A 39 6.21 10.38 3.98
CA ILE A 39 5.23 11.44 3.66
C ILE A 39 4.49 11.12 2.36
N ARG A 40 5.22 10.68 1.33
CA ARG A 40 4.65 10.32 0.03
C ARG A 40 3.69 9.14 0.15
N ASP A 41 4.07 8.10 0.90
CA ASP A 41 3.23 6.91 1.09
C ASP A 41 1.90 7.28 1.76
N ARG A 42 1.95 8.08 2.85
CA ARG A 42 0.75 8.64 3.49
C ARG A 42 -0.11 9.49 2.56
N GLN A 43 0.53 10.32 1.73
CA GLN A 43 -0.20 11.13 0.75
C GLN A 43 -0.91 10.25 -0.28
N LEU A 44 -0.28 9.15 -0.70
CA LEU A 44 -0.85 8.20 -1.65
C LEU A 44 -2.05 7.48 -1.04
N GLU A 45 -1.93 6.97 0.19
CA GLU A 45 -3.05 6.38 0.96
C GLU A 45 -4.25 7.33 1.03
N LEU A 46 -4.02 8.59 1.42
CA LEU A 46 -5.06 9.61 1.48
C LEU A 46 -5.69 9.87 0.10
N THR A 47 -4.88 9.93 -0.95
CA THR A 47 -5.36 10.16 -2.32
C THR A 47 -6.28 9.03 -2.77
N TYR A 48 -5.92 7.77 -2.53
CA TYR A 48 -6.76 6.62 -2.86
C TYR A 48 -8.06 6.61 -2.05
N ARG A 49 -8.02 6.99 -0.77
CA ARG A 49 -9.21 7.10 0.09
C ARG A 49 -10.17 8.19 -0.38
N GLU A 50 -9.68 9.41 -0.58
CA GLU A 50 -10.51 10.56 -0.99
C GLU A 50 -11.08 10.37 -2.40
N ARG A 51 -10.32 9.72 -3.29
CA ARG A 51 -10.70 9.49 -4.69
C ARG A 51 -11.09 8.04 -4.97
N ALA A 52 -11.54 7.29 -3.97
CA ALA A 52 -11.93 5.89 -4.14
C ALA A 52 -12.94 5.70 -5.29
N GLY A 53 -13.89 6.63 -5.45
CA GLY A 53 -14.84 6.62 -6.57
C GLY A 53 -14.20 6.77 -7.95
N ALA A 54 -13.06 7.45 -8.08
CA ALA A 54 -12.34 7.59 -9.34
C ALA A 54 -11.56 6.32 -9.69
N TYR A 55 -10.89 5.71 -8.70
CA TYR A 55 -10.07 4.50 -8.91
C TYR A 55 -10.92 3.24 -9.06
N PHE A 56 -11.93 3.06 -8.22
CA PHE A 56 -12.73 1.83 -8.18
C PHE A 56 -14.09 1.97 -8.89
N GLY A 57 -14.51 3.20 -9.22
CA GLY A 57 -15.76 3.45 -9.95
C GLY A 57 -15.88 2.73 -11.30
N PRO A 58 -14.82 2.56 -12.10
CA PRO A 58 -14.88 1.75 -13.32
C PRO A 58 -15.29 0.29 -13.07
N LEU A 59 -14.93 -0.28 -11.92
CA LEU A 59 -15.20 -1.68 -11.54
C LEU A 59 -16.50 -1.83 -10.74
N LEU A 60 -16.79 -0.85 -9.89
CA LEU A 60 -17.85 -0.91 -8.88
C LEU A 60 -18.89 0.21 -9.05
N ARG A 61 -20.15 -0.11 -8.77
CA ARG A 61 -21.24 0.83 -8.57
C ARG A 61 -21.39 1.16 -7.09
N ARG A 62 -21.83 2.39 -6.80
CA ARG A 62 -22.08 2.89 -5.43
C ARG A 62 -20.86 2.73 -4.51
N VAL A 63 -19.68 3.04 -5.04
CA VAL A 63 -18.41 2.96 -4.31
C VAL A 63 -18.45 3.79 -3.04
N ARG A 64 -18.05 3.17 -1.93
CA ARG A 64 -17.85 3.81 -0.63
C ARG A 64 -16.55 3.30 -0.03
N ALA A 65 -15.62 4.22 0.24
CA ALA A 65 -14.54 3.99 1.19
C ALA A 65 -15.14 4.05 2.60
N ILE A 66 -14.84 3.07 3.43
CA ILE A 66 -15.30 3.02 4.83
C ILE A 66 -14.15 2.67 5.77
N SER A 67 -14.28 3.02 7.04
CA SER A 67 -13.34 2.58 8.08
C SER A 67 -13.63 1.12 8.47
N PRO A 68 -12.62 0.26 8.73
CA PRO A 68 -12.84 -1.05 9.33
C PRO A 68 -13.61 -0.99 10.66
N THR A 69 -13.50 0.11 11.41
CA THR A 69 -14.25 0.33 12.66
C THR A 69 -15.76 0.47 12.45
N GLU A 70 -16.23 0.75 11.23
CA GLU A 70 -17.67 0.78 10.93
C GLU A 70 -18.33 -0.61 10.97
N ILE A 71 -17.52 -1.67 10.94
CA ILE A 71 -17.96 -3.08 10.97
C ILE A 71 -17.31 -3.86 12.13
N GLU A 72 -16.79 -3.16 13.15
CA GLU A 72 -16.00 -3.78 14.22
C GLU A 72 -16.74 -4.87 14.99
N ASP A 73 -18.03 -4.67 15.31
CA ASP A 73 -18.85 -5.66 16.01
C ASP A 73 -18.91 -7.00 15.25
N ASP A 74 -19.07 -6.94 13.92
CA ASP A 74 -19.12 -8.13 13.06
C ASP A 74 -17.74 -8.80 12.97
N LEU A 75 -16.67 -8.00 12.92
CA LEU A 75 -15.31 -8.52 12.89
C LEU A 75 -14.94 -9.22 14.21
N GLU A 76 -15.19 -8.58 15.35
CA GLU A 76 -14.90 -9.14 16.68
C GLU A 76 -15.70 -10.41 16.98
N ALA A 77 -16.88 -10.57 16.39
CA ALA A 77 -17.69 -11.78 16.52
C ALA A 77 -17.07 -13.02 15.83
N HIS A 78 -16.23 -12.81 14.79
CA HIS A 78 -15.69 -13.89 13.96
C HIS A 78 -14.16 -14.02 13.98
N LEU A 79 -13.46 -12.97 14.42
CA LEU A 79 -12.00 -12.87 14.39
C LEU A 79 -11.40 -12.93 15.80
N SER A 80 -10.20 -13.51 15.89
CA SER A 80 -9.36 -13.33 17.07
C SER A 80 -8.90 -11.87 17.20
N ALA A 81 -8.46 -11.47 18.39
CA ALA A 81 -7.94 -10.13 18.62
C ALA A 81 -6.70 -9.78 17.77
N GLU A 82 -5.92 -10.78 17.32
CA GLU A 82 -4.78 -10.57 16.43
C GLU A 82 -5.23 -10.30 14.99
N GLU A 83 -6.15 -11.12 14.47
CA GLU A 83 -6.72 -10.97 13.13
C GLU A 83 -7.50 -9.65 13.02
N PHE A 84 -8.29 -9.31 14.03
CA PHE A 84 -9.00 -8.03 14.10
C PHE A 84 -8.01 -6.86 14.02
N ARG A 85 -6.94 -6.87 14.83
CA ARG A 85 -5.90 -5.84 14.77
C ARG A 85 -5.24 -5.76 13.38
N ASP A 86 -5.03 -6.88 12.70
CA ASP A 86 -4.45 -6.84 11.35
C ASP A 86 -5.42 -6.25 10.32
N VAL A 87 -6.74 -6.48 10.43
CA VAL A 87 -7.74 -5.82 9.57
C VAL A 87 -7.78 -4.31 9.82
N LEU A 88 -7.63 -3.85 11.07
CA LEU A 88 -7.55 -2.42 11.39
C LEU A 88 -6.35 -1.71 10.74
N LEU A 89 -5.32 -2.45 10.32
CA LEU A 89 -4.15 -1.92 9.64
C LEU A 89 -4.32 -1.80 8.11
N LEU A 90 -5.50 -2.10 7.57
CA LEU A 90 -5.81 -1.83 6.17
C LEU A 90 -5.68 -0.34 5.84
N ASP A 91 -5.02 -0.03 4.74
CA ASP A 91 -4.90 1.35 4.26
C ASP A 91 -6.26 1.88 3.79
N LEU A 92 -7.04 1.01 3.15
CA LEU A 92 -8.35 1.34 2.63
C LEU A 92 -9.27 0.11 2.53
N LEU A 93 -10.50 0.26 3.04
CA LEU A 93 -11.60 -0.67 2.82
C LEU A 93 -12.64 -0.02 1.91
N VAL A 94 -12.95 -0.66 0.78
CA VAL A 94 -13.93 -0.15 -0.19
C VAL A 94 -15.06 -1.14 -0.37
N ARG A 95 -16.30 -0.68 -0.35
CA ARG A 95 -17.46 -1.51 -0.72
C ARG A 95 -18.20 -0.97 -1.93
N GLY A 96 -18.82 -1.89 -2.68
CA GLY A 96 -19.64 -1.56 -3.83
C GLY A 96 -20.23 -2.80 -4.48
N TRP A 97 -20.95 -2.60 -5.59
CA TRP A 97 -21.51 -3.72 -6.37
C TRP A 97 -20.76 -3.84 -7.70
N PRO A 98 -20.36 -5.05 -8.13
CA PRO A 98 -19.75 -5.26 -9.43
C PRO A 98 -20.56 -4.58 -10.54
N ARG A 99 -19.91 -3.72 -11.32
CA ARG A 99 -20.61 -2.83 -12.26
C ARG A 99 -21.27 -3.57 -13.40
N TYR A 100 -20.59 -4.59 -13.92
CA TYR A 100 -20.98 -5.32 -15.12
C TYR A 100 -21.60 -6.70 -14.82
N LEU A 101 -21.86 -6.98 -13.54
CA LEU A 101 -22.53 -8.20 -13.08
C LEU A 101 -23.68 -7.82 -12.12
N PRO A 102 -24.88 -7.50 -12.65
CA PRO A 102 -25.98 -6.95 -11.85
C PRO A 102 -26.47 -7.86 -10.72
N ASP A 103 -26.36 -9.18 -10.91
CA ASP A 103 -26.82 -10.20 -9.95
C ASP A 103 -25.75 -10.56 -8.90
N ALA A 104 -24.53 -10.02 -9.04
CA ALA A 104 -23.47 -10.28 -8.07
C ALA A 104 -23.74 -9.53 -6.75
N PRO A 105 -23.37 -10.13 -5.60
CA PRO A 105 -23.53 -9.50 -4.30
C PRO A 105 -22.68 -8.23 -4.15
N GLN A 106 -22.91 -7.48 -3.08
CA GLN A 106 -21.98 -6.43 -2.67
C GLN A 106 -20.62 -7.07 -2.36
N VAL A 107 -19.55 -6.46 -2.86
CA VAL A 107 -18.18 -6.89 -2.61
C VAL A 107 -17.41 -5.83 -1.82
N TRP A 108 -16.36 -6.29 -1.17
CA TRP A 108 -15.49 -5.52 -0.29
C TRP A 108 -14.06 -5.66 -0.77
N LEU A 109 -13.35 -4.56 -1.01
CA LEU A 109 -11.94 -4.56 -1.40
C LEU A 109 -11.11 -4.24 -0.16
N ALA A 110 -10.27 -5.19 0.26
CA ALA A 110 -9.18 -4.97 1.20
C ALA A 110 -7.97 -4.45 0.44
N VAL A 111 -7.73 -3.13 0.50
CA VAL A 111 -6.73 -2.46 -0.33
C VAL A 111 -5.49 -2.10 0.49
N GLU A 112 -4.34 -2.57 0.03
CA GLU A 112 -3.02 -2.09 0.46
C GLU A 112 -2.50 -1.05 -0.55
N VAL A 113 -1.95 0.06 -0.06
CA VAL A 113 -1.47 1.17 -0.88
C VAL A 113 0.04 1.33 -0.69
N SER A 114 0.79 1.34 -1.78
CA SER A 114 2.25 1.54 -1.75
C SER A 114 2.71 2.33 -2.98
N GLY A 115 3.71 3.20 -2.80
CA GLY A 115 4.37 3.83 -3.94
C GLY A 115 5.06 2.82 -4.86
N VAL A 116 5.53 1.70 -4.31
CA VAL A 116 6.13 0.58 -5.06
C VAL A 116 5.60 -0.73 -4.50
N ILE A 117 4.66 -1.33 -5.22
CA ILE A 117 4.02 -2.57 -4.78
C ILE A 117 5.03 -3.72 -4.87
N ASP A 118 5.29 -4.38 -3.74
CA ASP A 118 6.09 -5.59 -3.64
C ASP A 118 5.25 -6.83 -3.26
N ARG A 119 5.89 -7.97 -3.05
CA ARG A 119 5.18 -9.21 -2.68
C ARG A 119 4.54 -9.13 -1.30
N HIS A 120 5.13 -8.41 -0.36
CA HIS A 120 4.57 -8.26 0.97
C HIS A 120 3.28 -7.47 0.93
N ASP A 121 3.18 -6.46 0.05
CA ASP A 121 1.93 -5.73 -0.15
C ASP A 121 0.80 -6.66 -0.63
N VAL A 122 1.11 -7.59 -1.56
CA VAL A 122 0.16 -8.59 -2.05
C VAL A 122 -0.23 -9.57 -0.94
N GLU A 123 0.73 -10.09 -0.18
CA GLU A 123 0.47 -11.00 0.94
C GLU A 123 -0.38 -10.35 2.04
N ARG A 124 -0.16 -9.06 2.35
CA ARG A 124 -0.99 -8.31 3.31
C ARG A 124 -2.42 -8.17 2.80
N ALA A 125 -2.61 -7.78 1.54
CA ALA A 125 -3.93 -7.65 0.94
C ALA A 125 -4.72 -8.98 0.99
N GLN A 126 -4.06 -10.08 0.62
CA GLN A 126 -4.65 -11.43 0.67
C GLN A 126 -5.06 -11.83 2.08
N ARG A 127 -4.13 -11.72 3.04
CA ARG A 127 -4.38 -12.13 4.41
C ARG A 127 -5.55 -11.35 5.02
N ARG A 128 -5.58 -10.03 4.81
CA ARG A 128 -6.64 -9.14 5.34
C ARG A 128 -7.97 -9.35 4.64
N ALA A 129 -7.99 -9.61 3.33
CA ALA A 129 -9.19 -10.05 2.64
C ALA A 129 -9.71 -11.39 3.20
N GLY A 130 -8.80 -12.33 3.51
CA GLY A 130 -9.14 -13.59 4.16
C GLY A 130 -9.84 -13.41 5.51
N HIS A 131 -9.36 -12.49 6.35
CA HIS A 131 -10.02 -12.15 7.62
C HIS A 131 -11.42 -11.58 7.40
N LEU A 132 -11.60 -10.67 6.43
CA LEU A 132 -12.93 -10.17 6.09
C LEU A 132 -13.86 -11.29 5.60
N SER A 133 -13.34 -12.23 4.79
CA SER A 133 -14.09 -13.40 4.33
C SER A 133 -14.50 -14.32 5.48
N GLN A 134 -13.61 -14.53 6.46
CA GLN A 134 -13.93 -15.28 7.70
C GLN A 134 -15.06 -14.63 8.50
N ALA A 135 -15.16 -13.29 8.46
CA ALA A 135 -16.26 -12.54 9.05
C ALA A 135 -17.53 -12.46 8.16
N GLY A 136 -17.59 -13.21 7.06
CA GLY A 136 -18.77 -13.35 6.21
C GLY A 136 -18.91 -12.33 5.08
N TYR A 137 -17.88 -11.50 4.85
CA TYR A 137 -17.87 -10.53 3.75
C TYR A 137 -17.40 -11.17 2.44
N VAL A 138 -17.99 -10.78 1.31
CA VAL A 138 -17.43 -11.14 -0.02
C VAL A 138 -16.24 -10.22 -0.30
N ALA A 139 -15.07 -10.59 0.23
CA ALA A 139 -13.90 -9.73 0.27
C ALA A 139 -12.83 -10.12 -0.75
N LEU A 140 -12.44 -9.17 -1.60
CA LEU A 140 -11.37 -9.32 -2.59
C LEU A 140 -10.10 -8.62 -2.09
N PRO A 141 -8.94 -9.26 -2.21
CA PRO A 141 -7.67 -8.58 -2.00
C PRO A 141 -7.37 -7.64 -3.16
N ALA A 142 -6.86 -6.46 -2.83
CA ALA A 142 -6.43 -5.47 -3.80
C ALA A 142 -5.13 -4.78 -3.35
N VAL A 143 -4.29 -4.45 -4.31
CA VAL A 143 -3.10 -3.63 -4.12
C VAL A 143 -3.17 -2.43 -5.05
N ALA A 144 -2.79 -1.26 -4.55
CA ALA A 144 -2.90 0.00 -5.25
C ALA A 144 -1.62 0.82 -5.12
N GLY A 145 -1.21 1.50 -6.20
CA GLY A 145 0.07 2.20 -6.20
C GLY A 145 0.39 2.93 -7.48
N GLU A 146 1.63 3.37 -7.60
CA GLU A 146 2.16 4.03 -8.81
C GLU A 146 2.87 3.01 -9.73
N ARG A 147 3.52 2.00 -9.13
CA ARG A 147 4.24 0.94 -9.84
C ARG A 147 4.27 -0.33 -9.02
N ALA A 148 4.49 -1.46 -9.70
CA ALA A 148 4.69 -2.76 -9.07
C ALA A 148 6.03 -3.37 -9.48
N THR A 149 6.59 -4.20 -8.61
CA THR A 149 7.71 -5.08 -8.97
C THR A 149 7.19 -6.25 -9.80
N GLU A 150 8.03 -6.81 -10.68
CA GLU A 150 7.68 -8.03 -11.45
C GLU A 150 7.24 -9.18 -10.52
N GLY A 151 7.90 -9.28 -9.34
CA GLY A 151 7.57 -10.25 -8.33
C GLY A 151 6.17 -10.07 -7.73
N ALA A 152 5.70 -8.83 -7.59
CA ALA A 152 4.36 -8.50 -7.11
C ALA A 152 3.31 -8.74 -8.19
N GLU A 153 3.57 -8.33 -9.43
CA GLU A 153 2.64 -8.55 -10.55
C GLU A 153 2.37 -10.03 -10.80
N ALA A 154 3.44 -10.85 -10.84
CA ALA A 154 3.32 -12.29 -11.02
C ALA A 154 2.55 -12.96 -9.86
N MET A 155 2.77 -12.49 -8.63
CA MET A 155 2.04 -12.98 -7.47
C MET A 155 0.57 -12.55 -7.52
N ALA A 156 0.29 -11.27 -7.80
CA ALA A 156 -1.08 -10.76 -7.89
C ALA A 156 -1.89 -11.50 -8.96
N GLN A 157 -1.29 -11.75 -10.13
CA GLN A 157 -1.93 -12.54 -11.18
C GLN A 157 -2.20 -13.98 -10.72
N LYS A 158 -1.19 -14.66 -10.17
CA LYS A 158 -1.31 -16.05 -9.73
C LYS A 158 -2.32 -16.21 -8.61
N GLU A 159 -2.36 -15.26 -7.69
CA GLU A 159 -3.13 -15.32 -6.47
C GLU A 159 -4.49 -14.60 -6.57
N GLY A 160 -4.80 -14.00 -7.72
CA GLY A 160 -6.10 -13.38 -7.98
C GLY A 160 -6.32 -12.11 -7.15
N VAL A 161 -5.28 -11.28 -7.06
CA VAL A 161 -5.31 -9.99 -6.36
C VAL A 161 -5.51 -8.87 -7.37
N LEU A 162 -6.50 -8.01 -7.14
CA LEU A 162 -6.75 -6.84 -7.97
C LEU A 162 -5.55 -5.90 -7.89
N LEU A 163 -4.96 -5.56 -9.03
CA LEU A 163 -3.87 -4.61 -9.12
C LEU A 163 -4.38 -3.28 -9.70
N VAL A 164 -4.17 -2.17 -8.98
CA VAL A 164 -4.54 -0.82 -9.41
C VAL A 164 -3.30 0.06 -9.50
N LEU A 165 -2.88 0.40 -10.71
CA LEU A 165 -1.71 1.25 -10.96
C LEU A 165 -2.13 2.53 -11.68
N ASP A 166 -1.99 3.67 -11.02
CA ASP A 166 -2.35 4.99 -11.57
C ASP A 166 -3.73 5.03 -12.26
N GLY A 167 -4.71 4.33 -11.68
CA GLY A 167 -6.09 4.26 -12.19
C GLY A 167 -6.33 3.21 -13.29
N GLN A 168 -5.28 2.49 -13.72
CA GLN A 168 -5.42 1.29 -14.54
C GLN A 168 -5.59 0.07 -13.65
N THR A 169 -6.46 -0.85 -14.06
CA THR A 169 -6.83 -2.02 -13.26
C THR A 169 -6.47 -3.30 -13.99
N SER A 170 -5.86 -4.24 -13.29
CA SER A 170 -5.51 -5.58 -13.80
C SER A 170 -6.07 -6.67 -12.88
N PHE A 171 -6.37 -7.83 -13.45
CA PHE A 171 -6.80 -9.05 -12.75
C PHE A 171 -8.16 -8.93 -12.02
N TRP A 172 -8.99 -7.95 -12.37
CA TRP A 172 -10.31 -7.76 -11.76
C TRP A 172 -11.22 -8.99 -11.93
N GLU A 173 -11.35 -9.50 -13.15
CA GLU A 173 -12.22 -10.63 -13.47
C GLU A 173 -11.78 -11.88 -12.70
N GLN A 174 -10.48 -12.14 -12.68
CA GLN A 174 -9.89 -13.29 -11.96
C GLN A 174 -10.12 -13.19 -10.45
N ALA A 175 -9.90 -12.01 -9.86
CA ALA A 175 -10.12 -11.77 -8.45
C ALA A 175 -11.60 -11.96 -8.09
N LEU A 176 -12.51 -11.44 -8.92
CA LEU A 176 -13.95 -11.52 -8.69
C LEU A 176 -14.48 -12.95 -8.86
N GLU A 177 -14.04 -13.68 -9.89
CA GLU A 177 -14.45 -15.07 -10.11
C GLU A 177 -14.08 -15.96 -8.91
N ARG A 178 -12.88 -15.80 -8.32
CA ARG A 178 -12.45 -16.59 -7.17
C ARG A 178 -13.38 -16.45 -5.97
N VAL A 179 -13.66 -15.21 -5.54
CA VAL A 179 -14.52 -14.98 -4.37
C VAL A 179 -15.97 -15.35 -4.63
N LEU A 180 -16.46 -15.26 -5.88
CA LEU A 180 -17.81 -15.67 -6.22
C LEU A 180 -17.96 -17.19 -6.38
N ALA A 181 -16.88 -17.89 -6.76
CA ALA A 181 -16.84 -19.34 -6.84
C ALA A 181 -16.75 -20.02 -5.45
N GLY A 182 -16.37 -19.27 -4.41
CA GLY A 182 -16.22 -19.79 -3.05
C GLY A 182 -14.94 -20.61 -2.85
N GLU A 183 -13.90 -20.34 -3.63
CA GLU A 183 -12.55 -20.91 -3.49
C GLU A 183 -11.62 -20.01 -2.66
#